data_AF-A0A960A2G3-F1
#
_entry.id   AF-A0A960A2G3-F1
#
_cell.length_a   1.000
_cell.length_b   1.000
_cell.length_c   1.000
_cell.angle_alpha   90.00
_cell.angle_beta   90.00
_cell.angle_gamma   90.00
#
_symmetry.space_group_name_H-M   'P 1'
#
loop_
_entity.id
_entity.type
_entity.pdbx_description
1 polymer ?
#
loop_
_entity_poly.entity_id
_entity_poly.type
_entity_poly.pdbx_seq_one_letter_code
_entity_poly.pdbx_strand_id
1 'polypeptide(L)'
;MSNVQTGPKLEDRLPDQANRGLSARKLAIMAIFIALSAVGALIKIPSPVGTVALDAAPGFFVAIGFGGWLGAVVAAIGHLLTAGITGFPLTLPVHLAIAVGMAACAWVYGWFGRKGPVGLVIGFVLAVIINAPVLGLIMVPIGGWALYVAALPSLAIGAVVNLAIATLAYQALRKTRLLS
;
A
#
# COMPACT_ATOMS: atom_id res chain seq x y z
N MET A 1 30.32 -29.80 46.72
CA MET A 1 29.31 -29.45 45.70
C MET A 1 29.78 -28.17 45.03
N SER A 2 30.37 -28.26 43.84
CA SER A 2 30.89 -27.09 43.11
C SER A 2 29.75 -26.34 42.43
N ASN A 3 29.67 -25.03 42.68
CA ASN A 3 28.72 -24.14 42.06
C ASN A 3 29.17 -23.87 40.61
N VAL A 4 28.45 -24.40 39.62
CA VAL A 4 28.72 -24.13 38.20
C VAL A 4 28.13 -22.76 37.88
N GLN A 5 29.00 -21.75 37.77
CA GLN A 5 28.63 -20.48 37.14
C GLN A 5 28.42 -20.73 35.64
N THR A 6 27.15 -20.85 35.22
CA THR A 6 26.79 -20.86 33.81
C THR A 6 27.01 -19.46 33.25
N GLY A 7 27.92 -19.33 32.27
CA GLY A 7 28.13 -18.07 31.54
C GLY A 7 26.84 -17.59 30.84
N PRO A 8 26.80 -16.32 30.41
CA PRO A 8 25.61 -15.73 29.77
C PRO A 8 25.18 -16.58 28.57
N LYS A 9 23.87 -16.79 28.44
CA LYS A 9 23.30 -17.64 27.38
C LYS A 9 23.54 -16.98 26.02
N LEU A 10 23.70 -17.78 24.98
CA LEU A 10 23.92 -17.29 23.61
C LEU A 10 22.75 -16.41 23.12
N GLU A 11 21.55 -16.63 23.68
CA GLU A 11 20.33 -15.85 23.47
C GLU A 11 20.49 -14.38 23.94
N ASP A 12 21.33 -14.14 24.95
CA ASP A 12 21.64 -12.81 25.50
C ASP A 12 22.54 -11.98 24.56
N ARG A 13 23.05 -12.60 23.47
CA ARG A 13 23.92 -11.94 22.47
C ARG A 13 23.21 -11.59 21.17
N LEU A 14 21.89 -11.82 21.06
CA LEU A 14 21.16 -11.44 19.85
C LEU A 14 20.86 -9.93 19.88
N PRO A 15 21.43 -9.13 18.97
CA PRO A 15 21.26 -7.67 18.94
C PRO A 15 19.84 -7.20 18.58
N ASP A 16 18.90 -8.12 18.34
CA ASP A 16 17.61 -7.82 17.73
C ASP A 16 16.53 -7.34 18.72
N GLN A 17 16.84 -7.26 20.02
CA GLN A 17 15.90 -6.77 21.04
C GLN A 17 16.02 -5.26 21.31
N ALA A 18 16.99 -4.56 20.71
CA ALA A 18 17.33 -3.18 21.09
C ALA A 18 16.95 -2.11 20.06
N ASN A 19 16.44 -2.44 18.87
CA ASN A 19 16.24 -1.44 17.82
C ASN A 19 14.77 -1.14 17.54
N ARG A 20 14.30 0.04 17.93
CA ARG A 20 13.00 0.62 17.52
C ARG A 20 13.00 1.06 16.03
N GLY A 21 13.87 0.49 15.20
CA GLY A 21 14.08 0.81 13.79
C GLY A 21 13.46 -0.17 12.80
N LEU A 22 13.59 0.12 11.50
CA LEU A 22 13.15 -0.74 10.41
C LEU A 22 14.02 -2.01 10.37
N SER A 23 13.46 -3.19 10.70
CA SER A 23 14.23 -4.44 10.65
C SER A 23 14.50 -4.88 9.21
N ALA A 24 15.58 -5.65 9.01
CA ALA A 24 15.94 -6.20 7.69
C ALA A 24 14.77 -6.97 7.04
N ARG A 25 14.00 -7.71 7.84
CA ARG A 25 12.77 -8.40 7.38
C ARG A 25 11.73 -7.42 6.83
N LYS A 26 11.47 -6.31 7.52
CA LYS A 26 10.48 -5.30 7.07
C LYS A 26 10.94 -4.64 5.76
N LEU A 27 12.24 -4.34 5.66
CA LEU A 27 12.81 -3.78 4.44
C LEU A 27 12.69 -4.76 3.25
N ALA A 28 12.99 -6.04 3.46
CA ALA A 28 12.85 -7.06 2.42
C ALA A 28 11.40 -7.21 1.93
N ILE A 29 10.43 -7.20 2.86
CA ILE A 29 8.99 -7.21 2.52
C ILE A 29 8.67 -5.99 1.64
N MET A 30 9.06 -4.78 2.07
CA MET A 30 8.80 -3.58 1.28
C MET A 30 9.43 -3.66 -0.12
N ALA A 31 10.68 -4.08 -0.23
CA ALA A 31 11.37 -4.20 -1.51
C ALA A 31 10.66 -5.16 -2.48
N ILE A 32 10.25 -6.34 -2.00
CA ILE A 32 9.53 -7.33 -2.82
C ILE A 32 8.19 -6.77 -3.31
N PHE A 33 7.42 -6.15 -2.42
CA PHE A 33 6.10 -5.63 -2.81
C PHE A 33 6.18 -4.35 -3.63
N ILE A 34 7.23 -3.52 -3.46
CA ILE A 34 7.51 -2.40 -4.38
C ILE A 34 7.84 -2.93 -5.78
N ALA A 35 8.65 -3.98 -5.89
CA ALA A 35 8.91 -4.63 -7.17
C ALA A 35 7.63 -5.19 -7.79
N LEU A 36 6.75 -5.80 -6.98
CA LEU A 36 5.44 -6.25 -7.45
C LEU A 36 4.54 -5.08 -7.89
N SER A 37 4.61 -3.93 -7.21
CA SER A 37 3.91 -2.70 -7.63
C SER A 37 4.41 -2.22 -8.99
N ALA A 38 5.72 -2.28 -9.25
CA ALA A 38 6.28 -1.95 -10.55
C ALA A 38 5.77 -2.89 -11.67
N VAL A 39 5.58 -4.17 -11.38
CA VAL A 39 4.95 -5.12 -12.32
C VAL A 39 3.47 -4.77 -12.52
N GLY A 40 2.74 -4.49 -11.44
CA GLY A 40 1.34 -4.04 -11.49
C GLY A 40 1.14 -2.74 -12.26
N ALA A 41 2.13 -1.85 -12.24
CA ALA A 41 2.16 -0.60 -13.02
C ALA A 41 2.06 -0.81 -14.54
N LEU A 42 2.44 -2.00 -15.03
CA LEU A 42 2.36 -2.35 -16.45
C LEU A 42 0.95 -2.72 -16.88
N ILE A 43 0.07 -3.09 -15.94
CA ILE A 43 -1.33 -3.39 -16.19
C ILE A 43 -2.12 -2.09 -16.07
N LYS A 44 -2.49 -1.50 -17.22
CA LYS A 44 -3.06 -0.16 -17.33
C LYS A 44 -4.53 -0.20 -17.72
N ILE A 45 -5.32 0.55 -16.99
CA ILE A 45 -6.72 0.86 -17.27
C ILE A 45 -6.75 2.25 -17.91
N PRO A 46 -7.30 2.40 -19.13
CA PRO A 46 -7.38 3.70 -19.80
C PRO A 46 -8.13 4.76 -18.97
N SER A 47 -7.64 6.00 -19.00
CA SER A 47 -8.23 7.13 -18.30
C SER A 47 -8.04 8.44 -19.08
N PRO A 48 -8.95 9.43 -18.96
CA PRO A 48 -8.76 10.75 -19.59
C PRO A 48 -7.48 11.48 -19.16
N VAL A 49 -6.91 11.14 -18.00
CA VAL A 49 -5.65 11.70 -17.46
C VAL A 49 -4.43 10.80 -17.68
N GLY A 50 -4.53 9.84 -18.62
CA GLY A 50 -3.49 8.87 -18.93
C GLY A 50 -3.96 7.45 -18.61
N THR A 51 -3.42 6.84 -17.56
CA THR A 51 -3.79 5.47 -17.17
C THR A 51 -3.85 5.31 -15.67
N VAL A 52 -4.78 4.49 -15.19
CA VAL A 52 -4.84 3.99 -13.82
C VAL A 52 -4.24 2.58 -13.80
N ALA A 53 -3.34 2.27 -12.87
CA ALA A 53 -2.63 0.99 -12.85
C ALA A 53 -2.95 0.12 -11.62
N LEU A 54 -2.40 -1.10 -11.59
CA LEU A 54 -2.55 -2.05 -10.47
C LEU A 54 -1.37 -1.99 -9.48
N ASP A 55 -0.75 -0.84 -9.37
CA ASP A 55 0.43 -0.55 -8.54
C ASP A 55 0.13 -0.46 -7.04
N ALA A 56 -1.12 -0.19 -6.67
CA ALA A 56 -1.54 -0.01 -5.29
C ALA A 56 -1.89 -1.33 -4.58
N ALA A 57 -2.24 -2.38 -5.32
CA ALA A 57 -2.66 -3.67 -4.76
C ALA A 57 -1.59 -4.29 -3.84
N PRO A 58 -0.30 -4.31 -4.21
CA PRO A 58 0.76 -4.76 -3.30
C PRO A 58 0.84 -3.94 -2.02
N GLY A 59 0.70 -2.61 -2.12
CA GLY A 59 0.69 -1.71 -0.97
C GLY A 59 -0.49 -1.95 -0.02
N PHE A 60 -1.70 -2.11 -0.57
CA PHE A 60 -2.88 -2.47 0.22
C PHE A 60 -2.74 -3.84 0.89
N PHE A 61 -2.21 -4.84 0.19
CA PHE A 61 -1.94 -6.16 0.76
C PHE A 61 -0.96 -6.07 1.93
N VAL A 62 0.14 -5.32 1.75
CA VAL A 62 1.13 -5.12 2.82
C VAL A 62 0.52 -4.37 4.01
N ALA A 63 -0.36 -3.39 3.76
CA ALA A 63 -1.01 -2.63 4.82
C ALA A 63 -1.82 -3.52 5.77
N ILE A 64 -2.60 -4.45 5.22
CA ILE A 64 -3.40 -5.38 6.02
C ILE A 64 -2.58 -6.54 6.56
N GLY A 65 -1.65 -7.11 5.78
CA GLY A 65 -0.88 -8.29 6.16
C GLY A 65 0.26 -8.01 7.14
N PHE A 66 0.99 -6.91 6.95
CA PHE A 66 2.22 -6.62 7.69
C PHE A 66 2.15 -5.32 8.49
N GLY A 67 1.24 -4.40 8.15
CA GLY A 67 0.95 -3.20 8.92
C GLY A 67 0.81 -1.95 8.07
N GLY A 68 -0.06 -1.03 8.51
CA GLY A 68 -0.46 0.15 7.74
C GLY A 68 0.70 1.02 7.28
N TRP A 69 1.73 1.21 8.11
CA TRP A 69 2.92 2.00 7.73
C TRP A 69 3.73 1.38 6.59
N LEU A 70 3.97 0.07 6.63
CA LEU A 70 4.70 -0.63 5.58
C LEU A 70 3.92 -0.55 4.26
N GLY A 71 2.61 -0.77 4.32
CA GLY A 71 1.75 -0.69 3.13
C GLY A 71 1.63 0.73 2.57
N ALA A 72 1.63 1.75 3.43
CA ALA A 72 1.62 3.15 3.02
C ALA A 72 2.85 3.50 2.17
N VAL A 73 4.04 3.09 2.61
CA VAL A 73 5.28 3.35 1.85
C VAL A 73 5.28 2.58 0.53
N VAL A 74 4.87 1.30 0.54
CA VAL A 74 4.80 0.49 -0.69
C VAL A 74 3.80 1.10 -1.69
N ALA A 75 2.62 1.53 -1.24
CA ALA A 75 1.61 2.16 -2.11
C ALA A 75 2.12 3.50 -2.69
N ALA A 76 2.77 4.33 -1.88
CA ALA A 76 3.31 5.61 -2.33
C ALA A 76 4.41 5.41 -3.38
N ILE A 77 5.39 4.54 -3.11
CA ILE A 77 6.49 4.27 -4.03
C ILE A 77 5.96 3.59 -5.29
N GLY A 78 5.05 2.62 -5.16
CA GLY A 78 4.40 1.98 -6.31
C GLY A 78 3.75 2.99 -7.24
N HIS A 79 3.02 3.95 -6.70
CA HIS A 79 2.41 5.02 -7.49
C HIS A 79 3.44 5.91 -8.20
N LEU A 80 4.51 6.31 -7.49
CA LEU A 80 5.58 7.11 -8.09
C LEU A 80 6.32 6.34 -9.20
N LEU A 81 6.48 5.03 -9.08
CA LEU A 81 7.05 4.20 -10.13
C LEU A 81 6.15 4.17 -11.37
N THR A 82 4.84 3.96 -11.20
CA THR A 82 3.87 4.03 -12.32
C THR A 82 3.90 5.39 -13.02
N ALA A 83 3.91 6.46 -12.23
CA ALA A 83 3.98 7.82 -12.74
C ALA A 83 5.29 8.05 -13.51
N GLY A 84 6.42 7.60 -12.98
CA GLY A 84 7.72 7.68 -13.63
C GLY A 84 7.79 6.91 -14.94
N ILE A 85 7.26 5.67 -14.97
CA ILE A 85 7.20 4.83 -16.19
C ILE A 85 6.34 5.49 -17.28
N THR A 86 5.33 6.28 -16.90
CA THR A 86 4.45 6.99 -17.84
C THR A 86 4.86 8.45 -18.11
N GLY A 87 5.99 8.90 -17.55
CA GLY A 87 6.54 10.24 -17.80
C GLY A 87 5.84 11.37 -17.02
N PHE A 88 5.18 11.07 -15.91
CA PHE A 88 4.46 12.02 -15.04
C PHE A 88 3.43 12.89 -15.78
N PRO A 89 2.33 12.31 -16.32
CA PRO A 89 1.38 13.00 -17.22
C PRO A 89 0.71 14.25 -16.64
N LEU A 90 0.68 14.39 -15.30
CA LEU A 90 0.12 15.54 -14.56
C LEU A 90 1.19 16.33 -13.81
N THR A 91 2.47 16.14 -14.12
CA THR A 91 3.67 16.64 -13.40
C THR A 91 4.03 15.86 -12.13
N LEU A 92 5.31 15.96 -11.74
CA LEU A 92 5.86 15.32 -10.55
C LEU A 92 5.20 15.80 -9.23
N PRO A 93 4.96 17.11 -8.99
CA PRO A 93 4.31 17.56 -7.75
C PRO A 93 2.91 16.96 -7.53
N VAL A 94 2.11 16.85 -8.60
CA VAL A 94 0.77 16.26 -8.51
C VAL A 94 0.85 14.79 -8.12
N HIS A 95 1.75 14.02 -8.74
CA HIS A 95 1.93 12.60 -8.41
C HIS A 95 2.50 12.38 -7.01
N LEU A 96 3.32 13.32 -6.50
CA LEU A 96 3.77 13.27 -5.11
C LEU A 96 2.59 13.47 -4.13
N ALA A 97 1.70 14.42 -4.42
CA ALA A 97 0.49 14.63 -3.63
C ALA A 97 -0.45 13.41 -3.69
N ILE A 98 -0.63 12.82 -4.87
CA ILE A 98 -1.41 11.58 -5.03
C ILE A 98 -0.74 10.43 -4.28
N ALA A 99 0.58 10.27 -4.36
CA ALA A 99 1.32 9.23 -3.63
C ALA A 99 1.12 9.33 -2.11
N VAL A 100 1.08 10.55 -1.55
CA VAL A 100 0.73 10.77 -0.13
C VAL A 100 -0.71 10.37 0.16
N GLY A 101 -1.66 10.72 -0.71
CA GLY A 101 -3.05 10.28 -0.59
C GLY A 101 -3.21 8.76 -0.64
N MET A 102 -2.48 8.10 -1.54
CA MET A 102 -2.43 6.63 -1.67
C MET A 102 -1.82 5.98 -0.42
N ALA A 103 -0.77 6.58 0.14
CA ALA A 103 -0.18 6.16 1.40
C ALA A 103 -1.20 6.20 2.54
N ALA A 104 -1.97 7.29 2.62
CA ALA A 104 -3.03 7.45 3.61
C ALA A 104 -4.16 6.43 3.42
N CYS A 105 -4.58 6.17 2.16
CA CYS A 105 -5.56 5.14 1.84
C CYS A 105 -5.10 3.76 2.33
N ALA A 106 -3.84 3.40 2.05
CA ALA A 106 -3.28 2.12 2.47
C ALA A 106 -3.19 2.02 3.99
N TRP A 107 -2.75 3.08 4.66
CA TRP A 107 -2.73 3.13 6.12
C TRP A 107 -4.11 2.94 6.74
N VAL A 108 -5.14 3.66 6.25
CA VAL A 108 -6.54 3.51 6.69
C VAL A 108 -7.05 2.09 6.45
N TYR A 109 -6.85 1.56 5.25
CA TYR A 109 -7.24 0.19 4.91
C TYR A 109 -6.62 -0.84 5.86
N GLY A 110 -5.32 -0.75 6.10
CA GLY A 110 -4.61 -1.64 7.03
C GLY A 110 -5.06 -1.48 8.48
N TRP A 111 -5.34 -0.25 8.92
CA TRP A 111 -5.78 0.05 10.29
C TRP A 111 -7.13 -0.60 10.63
N PHE A 112 -8.10 -0.47 9.73
CA PHE A 112 -9.43 -1.07 9.92
C PHE A 112 -9.42 -2.56 9.59
N GLY A 113 -8.79 -2.97 8.48
CA GLY A 113 -8.84 -4.34 7.98
C GLY A 113 -8.20 -5.39 8.89
N ARG A 114 -7.30 -4.97 9.77
CA ARG A 114 -6.69 -5.84 10.77
C ARG A 114 -7.56 -6.10 12.01
N LYS A 115 -8.69 -5.39 12.16
CA LYS A 115 -9.59 -5.53 13.33
C LYS A 115 -10.63 -6.65 13.18
N GLY A 116 -10.56 -7.43 12.10
CA GLY A 116 -11.49 -8.53 11.81
C GLY A 116 -12.30 -8.31 10.54
N PRO A 117 -13.26 -9.21 10.22
CA PRO A 117 -13.98 -9.21 8.94
C PRO A 117 -14.83 -7.96 8.72
N VAL A 118 -15.48 -7.44 9.77
CA VAL A 118 -16.25 -6.18 9.68
C VAL A 118 -15.31 -5.00 9.43
N GLY A 119 -14.17 -4.95 10.14
CA GLY A 119 -13.15 -3.94 9.92
C GLY A 119 -12.54 -3.99 8.51
N LEU A 120 -12.44 -5.18 7.91
CA LEU A 120 -12.00 -5.37 6.53
C LEU A 120 -12.95 -4.72 5.53
N VAL A 121 -14.25 -4.93 5.69
CA VAL A 121 -15.27 -4.30 4.84
C VAL A 121 -15.26 -2.78 5.03
N ILE A 122 -15.22 -2.30 6.27
CA ILE A 122 -15.16 -0.85 6.56
C ILE A 122 -13.90 -0.23 5.94
N GLY A 123 -12.73 -0.85 6.14
CA GLY A 123 -11.47 -0.39 5.57
C GLY A 123 -11.50 -0.35 4.05
N PHE A 124 -12.08 -1.38 3.42
CA PHE A 124 -12.24 -1.44 1.97
C PHE A 124 -13.08 -0.26 1.46
N VAL A 125 -14.27 -0.06 2.03
CA VAL A 125 -15.19 1.01 1.61
C VAL A 125 -14.57 2.38 1.81
N LEU A 126 -13.96 2.62 2.98
CA LEU A 126 -13.27 3.89 3.26
C LEU A 126 -12.11 4.13 2.29
N ALA A 127 -11.30 3.11 2.00
CA ALA A 127 -10.19 3.26 1.08
C ALA A 127 -10.66 3.54 -0.35
N VAL A 128 -11.75 2.92 -0.83
CA VAL A 128 -12.35 3.25 -2.14
C VAL A 128 -12.81 4.71 -2.18
N ILE A 129 -13.53 5.17 -1.15
CA ILE A 129 -14.03 6.55 -1.08
C ILE A 129 -12.87 7.56 -1.00
N ILE A 130 -11.85 7.28 -0.20
CA ILE A 130 -10.72 8.21 -0.07
C ILE A 130 -9.91 8.23 -1.37
N ASN A 131 -9.67 7.08 -2.00
CA ASN A 131 -8.80 6.97 -3.16
C ASN A 131 -9.44 7.52 -4.45
N ALA A 132 -10.72 7.25 -4.69
CA ALA A 132 -11.36 7.66 -5.94
C ALA A 132 -12.01 9.05 -5.83
N PRO A 133 -13.14 9.25 -5.12
CA PRO A 133 -13.78 10.56 -5.10
C PRO A 133 -12.98 11.61 -4.31
N VAL A 134 -12.47 11.32 -3.11
CA VAL A 134 -11.81 12.36 -2.29
C VAL A 134 -10.47 12.77 -2.89
N LEU A 135 -9.56 11.82 -3.15
CA LEU A 135 -8.26 12.14 -3.74
C LEU A 135 -8.40 12.64 -5.18
N GLY A 136 -9.41 12.14 -5.93
CA GLY A 136 -9.75 12.63 -7.26
C GLY A 136 -10.11 14.11 -7.32
N LEU A 137 -10.55 14.74 -6.22
CA LEU A 137 -10.80 16.20 -6.17
C LEU A 137 -9.56 17.03 -6.51
N ILE A 138 -8.36 16.46 -6.44
CA ILE A 138 -7.13 17.11 -6.92
C ILE A 138 -7.20 17.50 -8.40
N MET A 139 -8.09 16.87 -9.18
CA MET A 139 -8.31 17.19 -10.60
C MET A 139 -9.08 18.50 -10.81
N VAL A 140 -9.86 18.95 -9.82
CA VAL A 140 -10.68 20.18 -9.93
C VAL A 140 -9.81 21.43 -10.16
N PRO A 141 -8.74 21.70 -9.39
CA PRO A 141 -7.86 22.83 -9.69
C PRO A 141 -7.02 22.66 -10.97
N ILE A 142 -6.89 21.45 -11.52
CA ILE A 142 -6.07 21.17 -12.70
C ILE A 142 -6.86 21.36 -13.99
N GLY A 143 -8.08 20.81 -14.07
CA GLY A 143 -8.91 20.82 -15.28
C GLY A 143 -10.40 21.01 -15.01
N GLY A 144 -10.76 21.47 -13.82
CA GLY A 144 -12.14 21.75 -13.43
C GLY A 144 -12.97 20.49 -13.12
N TRP A 145 -14.26 20.73 -12.89
CA TRP A 145 -15.24 19.67 -12.61
C TRP A 145 -15.40 18.67 -13.76
N ALA A 146 -15.23 19.12 -15.00
CA ALA A 146 -15.29 18.26 -16.17
C ALA A 146 -14.20 17.16 -16.14
N LEU A 147 -12.95 17.53 -15.85
CA LEU A 147 -11.85 16.58 -15.73
C LEU A 147 -12.07 15.60 -14.56
N TYR A 148 -12.54 16.10 -13.42
CA TYR A 148 -12.85 15.26 -12.26
C TYR A 148 -13.92 14.21 -12.59
N VAL A 149 -15.06 14.63 -13.14
CA VAL A 149 -16.17 13.71 -13.49
C VAL A 149 -15.75 12.72 -14.57
N ALA A 150 -14.94 13.14 -15.53
CA ALA A 150 -14.43 12.27 -16.58
C ALA A 150 -13.42 11.22 -16.05
N ALA A 151 -12.56 11.59 -15.09
CA ALA A 151 -11.58 10.69 -14.51
C ALA A 151 -12.16 9.73 -13.46
N LEU A 152 -13.20 10.16 -12.73
CA LEU A 152 -13.76 9.45 -11.58
C LEU A 152 -14.12 7.97 -11.86
N PRO A 153 -14.74 7.58 -12.99
CA PRO A 153 -15.02 6.17 -13.29
C PRO A 153 -13.75 5.31 -13.32
N SER A 154 -12.70 5.80 -13.98
CA SER A 154 -11.42 5.08 -14.08
C SER A 154 -10.72 4.98 -12.71
N LEU A 155 -10.78 6.03 -11.90
CA LEU A 155 -10.23 6.05 -10.54
C LEU A 155 -10.98 5.08 -9.63
N ALA A 156 -12.32 5.05 -9.71
CA ALA A 156 -13.16 4.15 -8.92
C ALA A 156 -12.90 2.69 -9.28
N ILE A 157 -12.84 2.36 -10.57
CA ILE A 157 -12.52 1.00 -11.04
C ILE A 157 -11.13 0.61 -10.55
N GLY A 158 -10.12 1.47 -10.74
CA GLY A 158 -8.76 1.18 -10.29
C GLY A 158 -8.68 0.96 -8.78
N ALA A 159 -9.32 1.80 -7.97
CA ALA A 159 -9.34 1.67 -6.52
C ALA A 159 -9.98 0.34 -6.09
N VAL A 160 -11.15 0.02 -6.63
CA VAL A 160 -11.87 -1.24 -6.32
C VAL A 160 -11.05 -2.46 -6.71
N VAL A 161 -10.47 -2.48 -7.92
CA VAL A 161 -9.69 -3.63 -8.39
C VAL A 161 -8.43 -3.82 -7.55
N ASN A 162 -7.70 -2.74 -7.24
CA ASN A 162 -6.50 -2.83 -6.41
C ASN A 162 -6.80 -3.36 -5.00
N LEU A 163 -7.85 -2.83 -4.36
CA LEU A 163 -8.28 -3.29 -3.05
C LEU A 163 -8.84 -4.71 -3.09
N ALA A 164 -9.56 -5.10 -4.14
CA ALA A 164 -10.09 -6.45 -4.30
C ALA A 164 -8.95 -7.47 -4.41
N ILE A 165 -7.95 -7.21 -5.27
CA ILE A 165 -6.76 -8.06 -5.39
C ILE A 165 -6.06 -8.20 -4.03
N ALA A 166 -5.84 -7.09 -3.33
CA ALA A 166 -5.22 -7.10 -2.02
C ALA A 166 -6.02 -7.91 -0.98
N THR A 167 -7.35 -7.73 -0.96
CA THR A 167 -8.26 -8.42 -0.04
C THR A 167 -8.30 -9.92 -0.31
N LEU A 168 -8.40 -10.32 -1.57
CA LEU A 168 -8.41 -11.72 -1.99
C LEU A 168 -7.07 -12.39 -1.66
N ALA A 169 -5.95 -11.75 -1.99
CA ALA A 169 -4.62 -12.24 -1.64
C ALA A 169 -4.45 -12.40 -0.12
N TYR A 170 -4.91 -11.42 0.68
CA TYR A 170 -4.90 -11.52 2.14
C TYR A 170 -5.73 -12.70 2.64
N GLN A 171 -6.95 -12.88 2.14
CA GLN A 171 -7.80 -13.99 2.56
C GLN A 171 -7.22 -15.37 2.18
N ALA A 172 -6.57 -15.48 1.02
CA ALA A 172 -5.89 -16.70 0.59
C ALA A 172 -4.68 -17.02 1.47
N LEU A 173 -3.93 -16.00 1.92
CA LEU A 173 -2.65 -16.18 2.60
C LEU A 173 -2.72 -16.08 4.13
N ARG A 174 -3.81 -15.59 4.73
CA ARG A 174 -3.93 -15.33 6.18
C ARG A 174 -3.76 -16.56 7.08
N LYS A 175 -3.86 -17.77 6.55
CA LYS A 175 -3.66 -19.04 7.28
C LYS A 175 -2.29 -19.66 7.04
N THR A 176 -1.42 -19.01 6.27
CA THR A 176 -0.10 -19.52 5.90
C THR A 176 0.98 -18.93 6.81
N ARG A 177 2.18 -19.55 6.79
CA ARG A 177 3.36 -19.09 7.52
C ARG A 177 3.82 -17.67 7.15
N LEU A 178 3.31 -17.11 6.04
CA LEU A 178 3.65 -15.76 5.61
C LEU A 178 3.06 -14.69 6.55
N LEU A 179 1.85 -14.92 7.05
CA LEU A 179 1.06 -13.95 7.81
C LEU A 179 0.76 -14.38 9.26
N SER A 180 1.09 -15.62 9.63
CA SER A 180 1.07 -16.13 11.02
C SER A 180 2.29 -15.67 11.81
#